data_AF-A9V1J6-F1
#
_entry.id   AF-A9V1J6-F1
#
_cell.length_a   1.000
_cell.length_b   1.000
_cell.length_c   1.000
_cell.angle_alpha   90.00
_cell.angle_beta   90.00
_cell.angle_gamma   90.00
#
_symmetry.space_group_name_H-M   'P 1'
#
loop_
_entity.id
_entity.type
_entity.pdbx_description
1 polymer ?
#
loop_
_entity_poly.entity_id
_entity_poly.type
_entity_poly.pdbx_seq_one_letter_code
_entity_poly.pdbx_strand_id
1 'polypeptide(L)'
;MCLEERVFYRLLSGMHASISLHLAHRWYNATADAYLPNATEFLRRFAPEHTAGEGPARLRNLYFTYSTVLRAIVKAQTMWESYPLFGEARDRDGMSTRAAVMQLVQTAQTCDRTFDEHALFQDPESAALADELRAHLRHVSRLMDCVGCRKCRLWGKLQVRGLATALKILFTPFDDLHPDTPLVLARNDVVALFNLWERLASSISRELEQVR
;
A
#
# COMPACT_ATOMS: atom_id res chain seq x y z
N MET A 1 -8.72 14.34 17.06
CA MET A 1 -7.86 13.66 16.06
C MET A 1 -7.55 14.64 14.95
N CYS A 2 -6.30 15.07 14.87
CA CYS A 2 -5.80 15.93 13.78
C CYS A 2 -5.89 15.16 12.44
N LEU A 3 -5.83 15.88 11.31
CA LEU A 3 -5.91 15.29 9.97
C LEU A 3 -4.83 14.20 9.77
N GLU A 4 -3.64 14.49 10.27
CA GLU A 4 -2.42 13.70 10.20
C GLU A 4 -2.57 12.34 10.87
N GLU A 5 -3.02 12.38 12.13
CA GLU A 5 -3.34 11.21 12.94
C GLU A 5 -4.43 10.36 12.25
N ARG A 6 -5.38 11.01 11.55
CA ARG A 6 -6.42 10.31 10.76
C ARG A 6 -5.88 9.61 9.54
N VAL A 7 -5.02 10.26 8.77
CA VAL A 7 -4.37 9.63 7.62
C VAL A 7 -3.53 8.46 8.09
N PHE A 8 -2.67 8.66 9.10
CA PHE A 8 -1.81 7.63 9.65
C PHE A 8 -2.60 6.41 10.17
N TYR A 9 -3.63 6.66 10.98
CA TYR A 9 -4.50 5.61 11.50
C TYR A 9 -5.15 4.80 10.38
N ARG A 10 -5.73 5.47 9.38
CA ARG A 10 -6.42 4.78 8.28
C ARG A 10 -5.46 3.95 7.44
N LEU A 11 -4.25 4.43 7.18
CA LEU A 11 -3.22 3.69 6.44
C LEU A 11 -2.79 2.42 7.17
N LEU A 12 -2.48 2.52 8.47
CA LEU A 12 -2.09 1.35 9.26
C LEU A 12 -3.28 0.39 9.48
N SER A 13 -4.47 0.92 9.71
CA SER A 13 -5.70 0.13 9.85
C SER A 13 -6.00 -0.66 8.57
N GLY A 14 -5.84 -0.04 7.38
CA GLY A 14 -6.03 -0.73 6.11
C GLY A 14 -4.95 -1.76 5.82
N MET A 15 -3.67 -1.47 6.14
CA MET A 15 -2.60 -2.47 6.07
C MET A 15 -2.90 -3.67 6.99
N HIS A 16 -3.33 -3.43 8.22
CA HIS A 16 -3.70 -4.49 9.16
C HIS A 16 -4.92 -5.29 8.70
N ALA A 17 -5.92 -4.62 8.10
CA ALA A 17 -7.05 -5.27 7.48
C ALA A 17 -6.60 -6.20 6.33
N SER A 18 -5.69 -5.75 5.45
CA SER A 18 -5.13 -6.57 4.38
C SER A 18 -4.42 -7.81 4.92
N ILE A 19 -3.58 -7.68 5.94
CA ILE A 19 -2.90 -8.83 6.58
C ILE A 19 -3.93 -9.82 7.14
N SER A 20 -4.97 -9.30 7.82
CA SER A 20 -6.03 -10.13 8.40
C SER A 20 -6.83 -10.89 7.33
N LEU A 21 -7.09 -10.27 6.17
CA LEU A 21 -7.74 -10.93 5.05
C LEU A 21 -6.87 -12.03 4.45
N HIS A 22 -5.57 -11.79 4.25
CA HIS A 22 -4.65 -12.82 3.74
C HIS A 22 -4.61 -14.05 4.65
N LEU A 23 -4.64 -13.84 5.97
CA LEU A 23 -4.66 -14.93 6.95
C LEU A 23 -5.98 -15.70 6.91
N ALA A 24 -7.11 -15.01 6.82
CA ALA A 24 -8.42 -15.66 6.71
C ALA A 24 -8.58 -16.41 5.38
N HIS A 25 -8.03 -15.87 4.28
CA HIS A 25 -8.12 -16.46 2.95
C HIS A 25 -7.15 -17.64 2.76
N ARG A 26 -5.95 -17.58 3.34
CA ARG A 26 -4.95 -18.67 3.29
C ARG A 26 -4.79 -19.30 4.67
N TRP A 27 -5.89 -19.81 5.21
CA TRP A 27 -5.92 -20.45 6.52
C TRP A 27 -5.52 -21.92 6.42
N TYR A 28 -4.67 -22.41 7.32
CA TYR A 28 -4.30 -23.83 7.33
C TYR A 28 -5.42 -24.68 7.95
N ASN A 29 -5.99 -25.58 7.16
CA ASN A 29 -6.97 -26.55 7.60
C ASN A 29 -6.28 -27.90 7.85
N ALA A 30 -6.15 -28.29 9.13
CA ALA A 30 -5.46 -29.52 9.52
C ALA A 30 -6.20 -30.80 9.07
N THR A 31 -7.52 -30.76 8.91
CA THR A 31 -8.31 -31.91 8.46
C THR A 31 -8.11 -32.18 6.97
N ALA A 32 -7.99 -31.12 6.17
CA ALA A 32 -7.76 -31.21 4.72
C ALA A 32 -6.27 -31.21 4.34
N ASP A 33 -5.37 -31.00 5.31
CA ASP A 33 -3.93 -30.74 5.12
C ASP A 33 -3.63 -29.72 4.01
N ALA A 34 -4.42 -28.65 3.97
CA ALA A 34 -4.38 -27.67 2.89
C ALA A 34 -4.64 -26.25 3.39
N TYR A 35 -4.15 -25.27 2.64
CA TYR A 35 -4.49 -23.86 2.86
C TYR A 35 -5.78 -23.52 2.11
N LEU A 36 -6.82 -23.17 2.85
CA LEU A 36 -8.15 -22.91 2.32
C LEU A 36 -8.73 -21.63 2.93
N PRO A 37 -9.69 -20.97 2.27
CA PRO A 37 -10.42 -19.87 2.86
C PRO A 37 -11.19 -20.30 4.12
N ASN A 38 -11.12 -19.48 5.18
CA ASN A 38 -11.81 -19.69 6.44
C ASN A 38 -12.81 -18.55 6.68
N ALA A 39 -14.06 -18.80 6.30
CA ALA A 39 -15.17 -17.85 6.45
C ALA A 39 -15.43 -17.49 7.93
N THR A 40 -15.27 -18.44 8.86
CA THR A 40 -15.45 -18.17 10.29
C THR A 40 -14.43 -17.16 10.80
N GLU A 41 -13.15 -17.29 10.41
CA GLU A 41 -12.12 -16.34 10.81
C GLU A 41 -12.30 -14.97 10.16
N PHE A 42 -12.79 -14.94 8.91
CA PHE A 42 -13.19 -13.69 8.25
C PHE A 42 -14.31 -12.98 9.02
N LEU A 43 -15.43 -13.68 9.28
CA LEU A 43 -16.58 -13.11 9.98
C LEU A 43 -16.20 -12.64 11.38
N ARG A 44 -15.39 -13.41 12.11
CA ARG A 44 -14.89 -13.00 13.44
C ARG A 44 -14.13 -11.67 13.40
N ARG A 45 -13.41 -11.38 12.31
CA ARG A 45 -12.56 -10.18 12.18
C ARG A 45 -13.25 -8.98 11.53
N PHE A 46 -14.29 -9.22 10.72
CA PHE A 46 -14.90 -8.20 9.86
C PHE A 46 -16.42 -8.09 9.94
N ALA A 47 -17.13 -9.10 10.46
CA ALA A 47 -18.58 -9.01 10.60
C ALA A 47 -18.95 -7.98 11.69
N PRO A 48 -19.92 -7.07 11.44
CA PRO A 48 -20.29 -6.04 12.39
C PRO A 48 -20.76 -6.61 13.72
N GLU A 49 -21.43 -7.76 13.72
CA GLU A 49 -21.94 -8.46 14.90
C GLU A 49 -20.81 -8.91 15.83
N HIS A 50 -19.68 -9.34 15.26
CA HIS A 50 -18.51 -9.84 16.02
C HIS A 50 -17.51 -8.73 16.39
N THR A 51 -17.67 -7.53 15.84
CA THR A 51 -16.69 -6.45 15.96
C THR A 51 -17.26 -5.15 16.50
N ALA A 52 -18.51 -5.15 16.98
CA ALA A 52 -19.23 -3.94 17.40
C ALA A 52 -19.23 -2.85 16.30
N GLY A 53 -19.37 -3.25 15.04
CA GLY A 53 -19.39 -2.34 13.88
C GLY A 53 -18.03 -1.89 13.35
N GLU A 54 -16.91 -2.27 13.98
CA GLU A 54 -15.56 -1.87 13.56
C GLU A 54 -15.09 -2.59 12.28
N GLY A 55 -15.58 -3.79 12.01
CA GLY A 55 -15.20 -4.61 10.86
C GLY A 55 -15.40 -3.87 9.52
N PRO A 56 -16.60 -3.36 9.22
CA PRO A 56 -16.84 -2.53 8.04
C PRO A 56 -15.95 -1.27 7.98
N ALA A 57 -15.60 -0.66 9.11
CA ALA A 57 -14.69 0.49 9.15
C ALA A 57 -13.26 0.10 8.74
N ARG A 58 -12.76 -1.05 9.18
CA ARG A 58 -11.45 -1.61 8.77
C ARG A 58 -11.41 -1.89 7.27
N LEU A 59 -12.49 -2.40 6.70
CA LEU A 59 -12.60 -2.61 5.25
C LEU A 59 -12.60 -1.29 4.48
N ARG A 60 -13.30 -0.26 4.95
CA ARG A 60 -13.19 1.09 4.35
C ARG A 60 -11.76 1.64 4.41
N ASN A 61 -11.02 1.36 5.50
CA ASN A 61 -9.62 1.76 5.62
C ASN A 61 -8.70 0.97 4.68
N LEU A 62 -9.01 -0.29 4.38
CA LEU A 62 -8.33 -1.06 3.34
C LEU A 62 -8.45 -0.38 1.98
N TYR A 63 -9.67 -0.04 1.55
CA TYR A 63 -9.89 0.68 0.29
C TYR A 63 -9.17 2.03 0.28
N PHE A 64 -9.23 2.78 1.38
CA PHE A 64 -8.50 4.04 1.51
C PHE A 64 -6.99 3.85 1.31
N THR A 65 -6.42 2.82 1.92
CA THR A 65 -4.98 2.52 1.82
C THR A 65 -4.61 2.10 0.40
N TYR A 66 -5.42 1.23 -0.22
CA TYR A 66 -5.28 0.84 -1.62
C TYR A 66 -5.28 2.06 -2.56
N SER A 67 -6.30 2.91 -2.45
CA SER A 67 -6.43 4.12 -3.28
C SER A 67 -5.28 5.10 -3.05
N THR A 68 -4.81 5.25 -1.80
CA THR A 68 -3.67 6.12 -1.49
C THR A 68 -2.38 5.62 -2.14
N VAL A 69 -2.09 4.31 -2.04
CA VAL A 69 -0.90 3.71 -2.65
C VAL A 69 -0.99 3.74 -4.18
N LEU A 70 -2.14 3.41 -4.75
CA LEU A 70 -2.35 3.51 -6.20
C LEU A 70 -2.18 4.94 -6.70
N ARG A 71 -2.67 5.93 -5.95
CA ARG A 71 -2.50 7.34 -6.31
C ARG A 71 -1.02 7.75 -6.30
N ALA A 72 -0.23 7.28 -5.33
CA ALA A 72 1.22 7.52 -5.33
C ALA A 72 1.88 6.97 -6.60
N ILE A 73 1.52 5.76 -7.02
CA ILE A 73 2.03 5.15 -8.25
C ILE A 73 1.64 5.98 -9.47
N VAL A 74 0.38 6.41 -9.59
CA VAL A 74 -0.08 7.25 -10.71
C VAL A 74 0.61 8.61 -10.72
N LYS A 75 0.79 9.23 -9.55
CA LYS A 75 1.45 10.54 -9.42
C LYS A 75 2.88 10.53 -9.94
N ALA A 76 3.61 9.42 -9.73
CA ALA A 76 4.99 9.26 -10.20
C ALA A 76 5.12 8.80 -11.66
N GLN A 77 4.08 8.95 -12.50
CA GLN A 77 4.08 8.52 -13.90
C GLN A 77 5.35 8.93 -14.66
N THR A 78 5.70 10.21 -14.63
CA THR A 78 6.85 10.79 -15.36
C THR A 78 8.18 10.21 -14.88
N MET A 79 8.29 9.89 -13.59
CA MET A 79 9.46 9.20 -13.05
C MET A 79 9.59 7.79 -13.62
N TRP A 80 8.49 7.05 -13.76
CA TRP A 80 8.53 5.67 -14.27
C TRP A 80 9.04 5.59 -15.71
N GLU A 81 8.92 6.67 -16.48
CA GLU A 81 9.44 6.77 -17.85
C GLU A 81 10.98 6.85 -17.93
N SER A 82 11.66 7.19 -16.86
CA SER A 82 13.13 7.29 -16.86
C SER A 82 13.78 6.46 -15.76
N TYR A 83 12.98 5.69 -15.00
CA TYR A 83 13.48 4.99 -13.84
C TYR A 83 14.50 3.88 -14.21
N PRO A 84 15.74 3.93 -13.69
CA PRO A 84 16.85 3.08 -14.17
C PRO A 84 16.66 1.56 -14.03
N LEU A 85 15.80 1.12 -13.10
CA LEU A 85 15.58 -0.31 -12.83
C LEU A 85 14.67 -1.00 -13.83
N PHE A 86 14.05 -0.26 -14.73
CA PHE A 86 13.33 -0.83 -15.86
C PHE A 86 14.25 -1.17 -17.05
N GLY A 87 15.56 -1.24 -16.78
CA GLY A 87 16.58 -1.73 -17.71
C GLY A 87 17.00 -0.70 -18.75
N GLU A 88 18.19 -0.92 -19.31
CA GLU A 88 18.60 -0.30 -20.58
C GLU A 88 17.85 -0.98 -21.75
N ALA A 89 17.85 -0.37 -22.94
CA ALA A 89 17.11 -0.84 -24.14
C ALA A 89 17.41 -2.29 -24.61
N ARG A 90 18.35 -3.00 -23.96
CA ARG A 90 18.71 -4.40 -24.24
C ARG A 90 18.15 -5.39 -23.22
N ASP A 91 17.55 -4.91 -22.13
CA ASP A 91 16.91 -5.75 -21.11
C ASP A 91 15.42 -5.94 -21.42
N ARG A 92 15.08 -7.10 -21.99
CA ARG A 92 13.70 -7.45 -22.34
C ARG A 92 12.78 -7.50 -21.12
N ASP A 93 13.29 -7.93 -19.96
CA ASP A 93 12.49 -8.04 -18.73
C ASP A 93 12.21 -6.66 -18.14
N GLY A 94 13.21 -5.77 -18.20
CA GLY A 94 13.08 -4.36 -17.84
C GLY A 94 12.02 -3.64 -18.69
N MET A 95 12.09 -3.79 -20.01
CA MET A 95 11.10 -3.21 -20.94
C MET A 95 9.68 -3.73 -20.67
N SER A 96 9.52 -5.03 -20.44
CA SER A 96 8.22 -5.62 -20.11
C SER A 96 7.67 -5.08 -18.79
N THR A 97 8.54 -4.95 -17.77
CA THR A 97 8.17 -4.36 -16.47
C THR A 97 7.71 -2.92 -16.63
N ARG A 98 8.43 -2.11 -17.42
CA ARG A 98 8.04 -0.73 -17.71
C ARG A 98 6.68 -0.66 -18.37
N ALA A 99 6.46 -1.47 -19.41
CA ALA A 99 5.19 -1.50 -20.13
C ALA A 99 4.03 -1.85 -19.19
N ALA A 100 4.21 -2.84 -18.30
CA ALA A 100 3.21 -3.21 -17.31
C ALA A 100 2.92 -2.09 -16.30
N VAL A 101 3.95 -1.39 -15.81
CA VAL A 101 3.79 -0.24 -14.90
C VAL A 101 3.05 0.91 -15.60
N MET A 102 3.43 1.24 -16.83
CA MET A 102 2.77 2.30 -17.59
C MET A 102 1.32 1.95 -17.93
N GLN A 103 1.03 0.69 -18.26
CA GLN A 103 -0.33 0.21 -18.47
C GLN A 103 -1.18 0.31 -17.19
N LEU A 104 -0.60 -0.05 -16.03
CA LEU A 104 -1.26 0.13 -14.73
C LEU A 104 -1.60 1.60 -14.48
N VAL A 105 -0.65 2.51 -14.73
CA VAL A 105 -0.87 3.96 -14.56
C VAL A 105 -1.98 4.46 -15.48
N GLN A 106 -1.93 4.11 -16.76
CA GLN A 106 -2.96 4.50 -17.74
C GLN A 106 -4.34 3.97 -17.35
N THR A 107 -4.42 2.72 -16.90
CA THR A 107 -5.70 2.11 -16.45
C THR A 107 -6.24 2.86 -15.23
N ALA A 108 -5.39 3.13 -14.25
CA ALA A 108 -5.78 3.79 -13.01
C ALA A 108 -6.18 5.27 -13.21
N GLN A 109 -5.71 5.92 -14.27
CA GLN A 109 -6.12 7.28 -14.63
C GLN A 109 -7.56 7.37 -15.14
N THR A 110 -8.13 6.27 -15.62
CA THR A 110 -9.55 6.22 -16.02
C THR A 110 -10.51 6.16 -14.82
N CYS A 111 -9.99 5.89 -13.62
CA CYS A 111 -10.77 5.87 -12.40
C CYS A 111 -10.98 7.29 -11.86
N ASP A 112 -12.16 7.53 -11.28
CA ASP A 112 -12.47 8.78 -10.60
C ASP A 112 -11.49 9.07 -9.45
N ARG A 113 -11.17 10.36 -9.25
CA ARG A 113 -10.31 10.79 -8.15
C ARG A 113 -11.02 10.49 -6.83
N THR A 114 -10.36 9.71 -5.98
CA THR A 114 -10.95 9.19 -4.73
C THR A 114 -10.82 10.15 -3.55
N PHE A 115 -9.93 11.15 -3.61
CA PHE A 115 -9.81 12.22 -2.62
C PHE A 115 -9.01 13.42 -3.18
N ASP A 116 -9.16 14.59 -2.55
CA ASP A 116 -8.46 15.82 -2.93
C ASP A 116 -7.02 15.83 -2.39
N GLU A 117 -6.05 15.87 -3.30
CA GLU A 117 -4.61 15.87 -3.00
C GLU A 117 -4.11 17.19 -2.44
N HIS A 118 -4.67 18.31 -2.91
CA HIS A 118 -4.23 19.63 -2.47
C HIS A 118 -4.56 19.83 -0.99
N ALA A 119 -5.74 19.37 -0.60
CA ALA A 119 -6.21 19.39 0.79
C ALA A 119 -5.42 18.47 1.74
N LEU A 120 -4.71 17.46 1.23
CA LEU A 120 -4.06 16.44 2.07
C LEU A 120 -2.53 16.50 2.06
N PHE A 121 -1.91 16.91 0.96
CA PHE A 121 -0.48 16.71 0.71
C PHE A 121 0.28 17.91 0.11
N GLN A 122 -0.40 19.03 -0.22
CA GLN A 122 0.25 20.19 -0.87
C GLN A 122 0.08 21.51 -0.12
N ASP A 123 -0.48 21.49 1.10
CA ASP A 123 -0.55 22.67 1.98
C ASP A 123 0.88 23.02 2.50
N PRO A 124 1.29 24.29 2.69
CA PRO A 124 2.52 24.64 3.41
C PRO A 124 2.73 23.91 4.75
N GLU A 125 1.67 23.54 5.49
CA GLU A 125 1.78 22.71 6.71
C GLU A 125 2.12 21.22 6.41
N SER A 126 1.98 20.79 5.15
CA SER A 126 2.17 19.40 4.73
C SER A 126 3.62 18.90 4.82
N ALA A 127 4.60 19.80 4.87
CA ALA A 127 6.01 19.42 5.03
C ALA A 127 6.29 18.86 6.44
N ALA A 128 5.76 19.52 7.48
CA ALA A 128 5.87 19.04 8.86
C ALA A 128 5.12 17.71 9.03
N LEU A 129 3.92 17.62 8.46
CA LEU A 129 3.12 16.40 8.37
C LEU A 129 3.90 15.24 7.73
N ALA A 130 4.57 15.49 6.60
CA ALA A 130 5.35 14.49 5.90
C ALA A 130 6.47 13.92 6.78
N ASP A 131 7.16 14.78 7.53
CA ASP A 131 8.26 14.37 8.40
C ASP A 131 7.78 13.63 9.64
N GLU A 132 6.63 14.00 10.21
CA GLU A 132 5.99 13.28 11.31
C GLU A 132 5.55 11.88 10.87
N LEU A 133 4.84 11.76 9.75
CA LEU A 133 4.42 10.46 9.20
C LEU A 133 5.61 9.56 8.89
N ARG A 134 6.69 10.12 8.33
CA ARG A 134 7.94 9.38 8.09
C ARG A 134 8.56 8.92 9.41
N ALA A 135 8.58 9.77 10.44
CA ALA A 135 9.10 9.40 11.75
C ALA A 135 8.29 8.26 12.38
N HIS A 136 6.96 8.34 12.32
CA HIS A 136 6.07 7.30 12.82
C HIS A 136 6.26 5.97 12.06
N LEU A 137 6.36 5.98 10.73
CA LEU A 137 6.61 4.76 9.97
C LEU A 137 8.00 4.16 10.23
N ARG A 138 9.03 4.97 10.52
CA ARG A 138 10.32 4.46 11.00
C ARG A 138 10.19 3.76 12.35
N HIS A 139 9.38 4.29 13.26
CA HIS A 139 9.09 3.63 14.54
C HIS A 139 8.35 2.32 14.35
N VAL A 140 7.30 2.29 13.51
CA VAL A 140 6.59 1.05 13.18
C VAL A 140 7.55 0.03 12.57
N SER A 141 8.46 0.43 11.69
CA SER A 141 9.47 -0.46 11.11
C SER A 141 10.40 -1.07 12.16
N ARG A 142 10.80 -0.30 13.18
CA ARG A 142 11.57 -0.82 14.34
C ARG A 142 10.73 -1.78 15.19
N LEU A 143 9.44 -1.50 15.40
CA LEU A 143 8.54 -2.42 16.10
C LEU A 143 8.43 -3.77 15.39
N MET A 144 8.53 -3.80 14.05
CA MET A 144 8.53 -5.06 13.31
C MET A 144 9.75 -5.95 13.63
N ASP A 145 10.86 -5.40 14.13
CA ASP A 145 12.00 -6.21 14.58
C ASP A 145 11.68 -7.09 15.79
N CYS A 146 10.68 -6.72 16.58
CA CYS A 146 10.20 -7.48 17.73
C CYS A 146 9.24 -8.62 17.34
N VAL A 147 8.86 -8.76 16.07
CA VAL A 147 7.91 -9.78 15.62
C VAL A 147 8.61 -11.14 15.45
N GLY A 148 8.27 -12.11 16.31
CA GLY A 148 8.87 -13.46 16.31
C GLY A 148 8.64 -14.26 15.01
N CYS A 149 7.46 -14.13 14.40
CA CYS A 149 7.14 -14.77 13.12
C CYS A 149 7.98 -14.18 11.97
N ARG A 150 8.87 -14.98 11.36
CA ARG A 150 9.78 -14.53 10.28
C ARG A 150 9.05 -14.01 9.04
N LYS A 151 8.03 -14.74 8.56
CA LYS A 151 7.22 -14.32 7.40
C LYS A 151 6.45 -13.03 7.71
N CYS A 152 5.88 -12.93 8.90
CA CYS A 152 5.13 -11.76 9.35
C CYS A 152 6.03 -10.52 9.46
N ARG A 153 7.24 -10.69 10.01
CA ARG A 153 8.26 -9.63 10.07
C ARG A 153 8.68 -9.16 8.68
N LEU A 154 8.94 -10.10 7.75
CA LEU A 154 9.28 -9.77 6.37
C LEU A 154 8.19 -8.93 5.71
N TRP A 155 6.95 -9.41 5.71
CA TRP A 155 5.82 -8.71 5.09
C TRP A 155 5.50 -7.40 5.81
N GLY A 156 5.56 -7.37 7.14
CA GLY A 156 5.37 -6.16 7.93
C GLY A 156 6.38 -5.07 7.57
N LYS A 157 7.67 -5.40 7.50
CA LYS A 157 8.70 -4.44 7.06
C LYS A 157 8.53 -4.01 5.61
N LEU A 158 8.20 -4.94 4.72
CA LEU A 158 7.98 -4.64 3.30
C LEU A 158 6.81 -3.68 3.10
N GLN A 159 5.67 -3.96 3.73
CA GLN A 159 4.46 -3.13 3.62
C GLN A 159 4.64 -1.75 4.28
N VAL A 160 5.28 -1.67 5.45
CA VAL A 160 5.58 -0.38 6.10
C VAL A 160 6.54 0.47 5.25
N ARG A 161 7.56 -0.16 4.64
CA ARG A 161 8.45 0.52 3.69
C ARG A 161 7.69 1.00 2.47
N GLY A 162 6.79 0.18 1.92
CA GLY A 162 5.94 0.57 0.79
C GLY A 162 5.05 1.78 1.10
N LEU A 163 4.46 1.84 2.31
CA LEU A 163 3.67 2.99 2.76
C LEU A 163 4.54 4.24 2.87
N ALA A 164 5.75 4.11 3.41
CA ALA A 164 6.70 5.23 3.50
C ALA A 164 7.10 5.74 2.11
N THR A 165 7.33 4.85 1.14
CA THR A 165 7.60 5.22 -0.24
C THR A 165 6.40 5.92 -0.88
N ALA A 166 5.19 5.40 -0.70
CA ALA A 166 3.96 6.01 -1.23
C ALA A 166 3.78 7.44 -0.70
N LEU A 167 3.92 7.64 0.60
CA LEU A 167 3.84 8.97 1.20
C LEU A 167 4.98 9.88 0.71
N LYS A 168 6.21 9.38 0.60
CA LYS A 168 7.34 10.15 0.05
C LYS A 168 7.00 10.72 -1.34
N ILE A 169 6.39 9.92 -2.21
CA ILE A 169 5.93 10.38 -3.54
C ILE A 169 4.78 11.39 -3.42
N LEU A 170 3.79 11.12 -2.57
CA LEU A 170 2.60 11.97 -2.42
C LEU A 170 2.92 13.37 -1.88
N PHE A 171 3.93 13.51 -1.01
CA PHE A 171 4.38 14.81 -0.49
C PHE A 171 5.43 15.52 -1.38
N THR A 172 5.93 14.87 -2.42
CA THR A 172 6.87 15.51 -3.36
C THR A 172 6.09 16.37 -4.37
N PRO A 173 6.39 17.66 -4.57
CA PRO A 173 5.74 18.49 -5.59
C PRO A 173 5.76 17.84 -6.99
N PHE A 174 4.78 18.14 -7.84
CA PHE A 174 4.73 17.57 -9.19
C PHE A 174 5.97 17.93 -10.03
N ASP A 175 6.48 19.15 -9.85
CA ASP A 175 7.67 19.65 -10.55
C ASP A 175 8.95 18.86 -10.19
N ASP A 176 9.01 18.32 -8.98
CA ASP A 176 10.13 17.49 -8.48
C ASP A 176 10.01 16.00 -8.85
N LEU A 177 8.99 15.64 -9.63
CA LEU A 177 8.81 14.31 -10.22
C LEU A 177 9.21 14.30 -11.71
N HIS A 178 9.89 15.35 -12.19
CA HIS A 178 10.41 15.44 -13.56
C HIS A 178 11.75 14.71 -13.72
N PRO A 179 12.09 14.23 -14.94
CA PRO A 179 13.36 13.53 -15.20
C PRO A 179 14.62 14.35 -14.92
N ASP A 180 14.52 15.69 -14.93
CA ASP A 180 15.67 16.60 -14.79
C ASP A 180 16.02 16.93 -13.32
N THR A 181 15.06 16.80 -12.39
CA THR A 181 15.22 16.96 -10.93
C THR A 181 14.55 15.82 -10.15
N PRO A 182 14.81 14.55 -10.46
CA PRO A 182 13.94 13.48 -10.03
C PRO A 182 14.11 13.18 -8.54
N LEU A 183 12.98 13.02 -7.85
CA LEU A 183 12.92 12.26 -6.61
C LEU A 183 13.60 10.89 -6.78
N VAL A 184 14.77 10.72 -6.16
CA VAL A 184 15.49 9.44 -6.21
C VAL A 184 14.85 8.45 -5.25
N LEU A 185 14.29 7.37 -5.82
CA LEU A 185 13.83 6.20 -5.10
C LEU A 185 14.87 5.09 -5.20
N ALA A 186 15.18 4.42 -4.08
CA ALA A 186 16.06 3.27 -4.12
C ALA A 186 15.30 2.04 -4.66
N ARG A 187 16.05 1.06 -5.20
CA ARG A 187 15.48 -0.22 -5.67
C ARG A 187 14.49 -0.85 -4.69
N ASN A 188 14.89 -0.93 -3.43
CA ASN A 188 14.09 -1.56 -2.39
C ASN A 188 12.83 -0.76 -2.04
N ASP A 189 12.81 0.55 -2.27
CA ASP A 189 11.63 1.39 -2.05
C ASP A 189 10.57 1.11 -3.11
N VAL A 190 10.99 0.98 -4.38
CA VAL A 190 10.11 0.67 -5.51
C VAL A 190 9.59 -0.76 -5.41
N VAL A 191 10.45 -1.73 -5.08
CA VAL A 191 10.03 -3.12 -4.84
C VAL A 191 8.99 -3.17 -3.72
N ALA A 192 9.22 -2.46 -2.60
CA ALA A 192 8.28 -2.41 -1.49
C ALA A 192 6.94 -1.75 -1.87
N LEU A 193 6.97 -0.67 -2.66
CA LEU A 193 5.77 0.03 -3.12
C LEU A 193 4.85 -0.87 -3.94
N PHE A 194 5.38 -1.52 -4.98
CA PHE A 194 4.58 -2.38 -5.85
C PHE A 194 4.13 -3.67 -5.14
N ASN A 195 4.96 -4.25 -4.26
CA ASN A 195 4.53 -5.41 -3.47
C ASN A 195 3.43 -5.04 -2.45
N LEU A 196 3.50 -3.86 -1.83
CA LEU A 196 2.41 -3.37 -0.99
C LEU A 196 1.13 -3.22 -1.79
N TRP A 197 1.19 -2.53 -2.94
CA TRP A 197 0.03 -2.34 -3.81
C TRP A 197 -0.58 -3.67 -4.21
N GLU A 198 0.23 -4.64 -4.64
CA GLU A 198 -0.25 -5.97 -5.04
C GLU A 198 -0.92 -6.72 -3.88
N ARG A 199 -0.38 -6.66 -2.65
CA ARG A 199 -1.05 -7.25 -1.48
C ARG A 199 -2.42 -6.59 -1.23
N LEU A 200 -2.49 -5.26 -1.26
CA LEU A 200 -3.76 -4.55 -1.10
C LEU A 200 -4.77 -4.92 -2.20
N ALA A 201 -4.31 -4.99 -3.45
CA ALA A 201 -5.12 -5.38 -4.60
C ALA A 201 -5.64 -6.81 -4.49
N SER A 202 -4.78 -7.76 -4.06
CA SER A 202 -5.16 -9.15 -3.81
C SER A 202 -6.23 -9.25 -2.73
N SER A 203 -6.08 -8.49 -1.63
CA SER A 203 -7.09 -8.46 -0.56
C SER A 203 -8.45 -7.98 -1.03
N ILE A 204 -8.49 -7.02 -1.95
CA ILE A 204 -9.74 -6.49 -2.49
C ILE A 204 -10.35 -7.44 -3.53
N SER A 205 -9.58 -7.82 -4.55
CA SER A 205 -10.10 -8.55 -5.71
C SER A 205 -10.30 -10.04 -5.48
N ARG A 206 -9.48 -10.69 -4.65
CA ARG A 206 -9.52 -12.14 -4.47
C ARG A 206 -10.10 -12.54 -3.13
N GLU A 207 -9.66 -11.88 -2.07
CA GLU A 207 -9.94 -12.33 -0.71
C GLU A 207 -11.32 -11.85 -0.23
N LEU A 208 -11.70 -10.61 -0.56
CA LEU A 208 -13.02 -10.08 -0.20
C LEU A 208 -14.13 -10.63 -1.09
N GLU A 209 -13.89 -10.78 -2.40
CA GLU A 209 -14.92 -11.27 -3.32
C GLU A 209 -15.27 -12.75 -3.12
N GLN A 210 -14.31 -13.58 -2.69
CA GLN A 210 -14.54 -15.02 -2.51
C GLN A 210 -15.19 -15.39 -1.16
N VAL A 211 -15.22 -14.46 -0.20
CA VAL A 211 -15.79 -14.68 1.14
C VAL A 211 -17.12 -13.93 1.31
N ARG A 212 -17.53 -13.17 0.29
CA ARG A 212 -18.84 -12.51 0.20
C ARG A 212 -19.89 -13.43 -0.38
#